data_AF-A0A4U3AXP5-F1
#
_entry.id   AF-A0A4U3AXP5-F1
#
_cell.length_a   1.000
_cell.length_b   1.000
_cell.length_c   1.000
_cell.angle_alpha   90.00
_cell.angle_beta   90.00
_cell.angle_gamma   90.00
#
_symmetry.space_group_name_H-M   'P 1'
#
loop_
_entity.id
_entity.type
_entity.pdbx_description
1 polymer ?
#
loop_
_entity_poly.entity_id
_entity_poly.type
_entity_poly.pdbx_seq_one_letter_code
_entity_poly.pdbx_strand_id
1 'polypeptide(L)'
;LKSKKVEQFLNGSSIVIVENGEIVKENLMKAKMSEQQLYMQLREKGIHDLMSLQQVTAEPNGRIGYQLIEKAQPITLEMLEKILDQYNIKR
;
A
#
# COMPACT_ATOMS: atom_id res chain seq x y z
N LEU A 1 -17.34 23.39 6.66
CA LEU A 1 -17.32 21.92 6.43
C LEU A 1 -17.08 21.68 4.94
N LYS A 2 -15.84 21.41 4.52
CA LYS A 2 -15.55 21.03 3.12
C LYS A 2 -16.03 19.58 2.91
N SER A 3 -16.79 19.35 1.85
CA SER A 3 -17.34 18.02 1.53
C SER A 3 -16.22 17.07 1.13
N LYS A 4 -16.14 15.88 1.77
CA LYS A 4 -15.20 14.80 1.40
C LYS A 4 -15.26 14.44 -0.10
N LYS A 5 -16.43 14.58 -0.74
CA LYS A 5 -16.60 14.34 -2.18
C LYS A 5 -15.93 15.42 -3.03
N VAL A 6 -16.00 16.68 -2.60
CA VAL A 6 -15.32 17.80 -3.25
C VAL A 6 -13.81 17.68 -3.04
N GLU A 7 -13.38 17.22 -1.87
CA GLU A 7 -11.96 16.97 -1.57
C GLU A 7 -11.39 15.80 -2.37
N GLN A 8 -12.10 14.68 -2.51
CA GLN A 8 -11.71 13.57 -3.40
C GLN A 8 -11.68 13.99 -4.87
N PHE A 9 -12.62 14.84 -5.31
CA PHE A 9 -12.62 15.36 -6.68
C PHE A 9 -11.46 16.34 -6.94
N LEU A 10 -11.18 17.24 -5.99
CA LEU A 10 -10.11 18.24 -6.11
C LEU A 10 -8.71 17.64 -5.98
N ASN A 11 -8.54 16.65 -5.09
CA ASN A 11 -7.26 15.98 -4.91
C ASN A 11 -7.04 14.90 -5.97
N GLY A 12 -8.09 14.38 -6.60
CA GLY A 12 -8.08 13.19 -7.46
C GLY A 12 -8.38 11.92 -6.64
N SER A 13 -9.11 10.98 -7.22
CA SER A 13 -9.35 9.67 -6.61
C SER A 13 -8.13 8.77 -6.83
N SER A 14 -7.63 8.10 -5.79
CA SER A 14 -6.61 7.07 -5.94
C SER A 14 -7.15 5.90 -6.76
N ILE A 15 -6.29 5.28 -7.57
CA ILE A 15 -6.65 4.18 -8.46
C ILE A 15 -5.87 2.94 -8.04
N VAL A 16 -6.56 1.84 -7.75
CA VAL A 16 -5.90 0.56 -7.42
C VAL A 16 -5.21 0.00 -8.67
N ILE A 17 -3.89 -0.14 -8.64
CA ILE A 17 -3.08 -0.61 -9.79
C ILE A 17 -2.44 -1.98 -9.57
N VAL A 18 -2.40 -2.46 -8.33
CA VAL A 18 -2.05 -3.84 -7.97
C VAL A 18 -3.05 -4.33 -6.93
N GLU A 19 -3.51 -5.56 -7.08
CA GLU A 19 -4.40 -6.23 -6.13
C GLU A 19 -3.98 -7.69 -5.98
N ASN A 20 -3.75 -8.13 -4.73
CA ASN A 20 -3.30 -9.48 -4.40
C ASN A 20 -2.08 -9.97 -5.21
N GLY A 21 -1.10 -9.08 -5.38
CA GLY A 21 0.12 -9.34 -6.15
C GLY A 21 -0.02 -9.33 -7.67
N GLU A 22 -1.20 -9.04 -8.21
CA GLU A 22 -1.43 -8.95 -9.65
C GLU A 22 -1.59 -7.50 -10.11
N ILE A 23 -0.94 -7.15 -11.22
CA ILE A 23 -1.05 -5.82 -11.83
C ILE A 23 -2.39 -5.68 -12.55
N VAL A 24 -3.17 -4.67 -12.18
CA VAL A 24 -4.41 -4.30 -12.86
C VAL A 24 -4.09 -3.37 -14.03
N LYS A 25 -3.72 -3.95 -15.19
CA LYS A 25 -3.22 -3.21 -16.37
C LYS A 25 -4.14 -2.09 -16.84
N GLU A 26 -5.46 -2.30 -16.80
CA GLU A 26 -6.44 -1.27 -17.16
C GLU A 26 -6.30 -0.02 -16.28
N ASN A 27 -6.04 -0.23 -14.99
CA ASN A 27 -5.92 0.84 -14.02
C ASN A 27 -4.58 1.57 -14.10
N LEU A 28 -3.50 0.89 -14.51
CA LEU A 28 -2.24 1.56 -14.87
C LEU A 28 -2.44 2.55 -16.03
N MET A 29 -3.20 2.16 -17.06
CA MET A 29 -3.53 3.07 -18.17
C MET A 29 -4.35 4.27 -17.70
N LYS A 30 -5.38 4.05 -16.87
CA LYS A 30 -6.19 5.14 -16.28
C LYS A 30 -5.35 6.07 -15.41
N ALA A 31 -4.41 5.52 -14.65
CA ALA A 31 -3.47 6.26 -13.81
C ALA A 31 -2.34 6.94 -14.60
N LYS A 32 -2.22 6.69 -15.91
CA LYS A 32 -1.12 7.15 -16.75
C LYS A 32 0.26 6.77 -16.19
N MET A 33 0.35 5.59 -15.59
CA MET A 33 1.56 5.04 -14.99
C MET A 33 1.99 3.78 -15.75
N SER A 34 3.27 3.70 -16.14
CA SER A 34 3.82 2.49 -16.74
C SER A 34 4.18 1.45 -15.70
N GLU A 35 4.25 0.17 -16.08
CA GLU A 35 4.76 -0.89 -15.19
C GLU A 35 6.17 -0.57 -14.70
N GLN A 36 7.03 0.02 -15.54
CA GLN A 36 8.38 0.44 -15.15
C GLN A 36 8.36 1.49 -14.03
N GLN A 37 7.45 2.45 -14.08
CA GLN A 37 7.28 3.46 -13.03
C GLN A 37 6.76 2.84 -11.73
N LEU A 38 5.79 1.92 -11.82
CA LEU A 38 5.31 1.15 -10.67
C LEU A 38 6.47 0.39 -10.00
N TYR A 39 7.21 -0.42 -10.77
CA TYR A 39 8.33 -1.18 -10.23
C TYR A 39 9.45 -0.29 -9.67
N MET A 40 9.72 0.86 -10.30
CA MET A 40 10.68 1.84 -9.78
C MET A 40 10.26 2.33 -8.40
N GLN A 41 9.01 2.74 -8.22
CA GLN A 41 8.52 3.22 -6.92
C GLN A 41 8.47 2.11 -5.87
N LEU A 42 8.13 0.88 -6.24
CA LEU A 42 8.19 -0.27 -5.33
C LEU A 42 9.63 -0.54 -4.86
N ARG A 43 10.62 -0.48 -5.76
CA ARG A 43 12.04 -0.60 -5.39
C ARG A 43 12.50 0.51 -4.44
N GLU A 44 12.04 1.75 -4.63
CA GLU A 44 12.32 2.85 -3.69
C GLU A 44 11.76 2.58 -2.28
N LYS A 45 10.75 1.71 -2.16
CA LYS A 45 10.19 1.25 -0.88
C LYS A 45 10.82 -0.05 -0.36
N GLY A 46 11.79 -0.62 -1.07
CA GLY A 46 12.40 -1.91 -0.73
C GLY A 46 11.50 -3.12 -1.03
N ILE A 47 10.47 -2.95 -1.86
CA ILE A 47 9.54 -4.02 -2.22
C ILE A 47 9.97 -4.59 -3.58
N HIS A 48 10.35 -5.86 -3.58
CA HIS A 48 10.86 -6.56 -4.77
C HIS A 48 9.91 -7.63 -5.30
N ASP A 49 9.00 -8.11 -4.47
CA ASP A 49 8.05 -9.18 -4.79
C ASP A 49 6.62 -8.64 -4.74
N LEU A 50 5.91 -8.72 -5.87
CA LEU A 50 4.51 -8.32 -5.93
C LEU A 50 3.64 -9.19 -5.04
N MET A 51 3.98 -10.46 -4.80
CA MET A 51 3.20 -11.36 -3.95
C MET A 51 3.18 -10.90 -2.48
N SER A 52 4.10 -10.02 -2.08
CA SER A 52 4.08 -9.37 -0.77
C SER A 52 3.03 -8.26 -0.65
N LEU A 53 2.40 -7.84 -1.75
CA LEU A 53 1.45 -6.74 -1.81
C LEU A 53 0.01 -7.25 -1.81
N GLN A 54 -0.76 -6.77 -0.84
CA GLN A 54 -2.21 -6.87 -0.88
C GLN A 54 -2.80 -5.86 -1.88
N GLN A 55 -2.29 -4.62 -1.86
CA GLN A 55 -2.78 -3.56 -2.73
C GLN A 55 -1.70 -2.52 -3.02
N VAL A 56 -1.74 -1.93 -4.21
CA VAL A 56 -1.02 -0.68 -4.54
C VAL A 56 -2.00 0.30 -5.18
N THR A 57 -1.96 1.55 -4.74
CA THR A 57 -2.74 2.65 -5.33
C THR A 57 -1.83 3.63 -6.06
N ALA A 58 -2.25 4.08 -7.24
CA ALA A 58 -1.72 5.28 -7.84
C ALA A 58 -2.40 6.49 -7.22
N GLU A 59 -1.60 7.37 -6.64
CA GLU A 59 -2.06 8.62 -6.04
C GLU A 59 -2.04 9.75 -7.08
N PRO A 60 -2.88 10.77 -6.94
CA PRO A 60 -3.00 11.87 -7.91
C PRO A 60 -1.71 12.69 -8.12
N ASN A 61 -0.79 12.65 -7.16
CA ASN A 61 0.53 13.28 -7.24
C ASN A 61 1.55 12.43 -8.03
N GLY A 62 1.13 11.31 -8.63
CA GLY A 62 1.98 10.39 -9.39
C GLY A 62 2.75 9.38 -8.52
N ARG A 63 2.60 9.43 -7.20
CA ARG A 63 3.22 8.46 -6.27
C ARG A 63 2.35 7.23 -6.10
N ILE A 64 2.89 6.22 -5.42
CA ILE A 64 2.13 5.05 -4.99
C ILE A 64 1.90 5.01 -3.47
N GLY A 65 0.70 4.59 -3.08
CA GLY A 65 0.42 3.99 -1.78
C GLY A 65 0.48 2.46 -1.87
N TYR A 66 0.78 1.77 -0.78
CA TYR A 66 0.79 0.30 -0.79
C TYR A 66 0.36 -0.28 0.57
N GLN A 67 -0.11 -1.52 0.52
CA GLN A 67 -0.39 -2.35 1.67
C GLN A 67 0.23 -3.73 1.46
N LEU A 68 1.05 -4.18 2.41
CA LEU A 68 1.62 -5.52 2.40
C LEU A 68 0.60 -6.53 2.92
N ILE A 69 0.71 -7.78 2.46
CA ILE A 69 0.02 -8.90 3.09
C ILE A 69 0.46 -9.06 4.54
N GLU A 70 -0.39 -9.67 5.37
CA GLU A 70 -0.15 -9.84 6.82
C GLU A 70 1.23 -10.46 7.12
N LYS A 71 1.61 -11.50 6.36
CA LYS A 71 2.90 -12.20 6.55
C LYS A 71 4.13 -11.38 6.19
N ALA A 72 3.97 -10.30 5.42
CA ALA A 72 5.05 -9.43 5.00
C ALA A 72 5.12 -8.14 5.82
N GLN A 73 4.15 -7.88 6.71
CA GLN A 73 4.14 -6.71 7.57
C GLN A 73 5.28 -6.79 8.60
N PRO A 74 6.01 -5.69 8.85
CA PRO A 74 6.99 -5.64 9.91
C PRO A 74 6.31 -5.69 11.28
N ILE A 75 6.97 -6.33 12.24
CA ILE A 75 6.53 -6.30 13.64
C ILE A 75 6.79 -4.89 14.19
N THR A 76 5.78 -4.32 14.85
CA THR A 76 5.93 -3.06 15.58
C THR A 76 6.38 -3.32 17.01
N LEU A 77 6.98 -2.31 17.65
CA LEU A 77 7.35 -2.38 19.07
C LEU A 77 6.13 -2.68 19.95
N GLU A 78 4.98 -2.05 19.68
CA GLU A 78 3.74 -2.30 20.43
C GLU A 78 3.28 -3.76 20.31
N MET A 79 3.38 -4.37 19.12
CA MET A 79 3.06 -5.79 18.95
C MET A 79 3.99 -6.67 19.79
N LEU A 80 5.30 -6.35 19.80
CA LEU A 80 6.27 -7.08 20.59
C LEU A 80 5.99 -6.94 22.10
N GLU A 81 5.71 -5.74 22.58
CA GLU A 81 5.37 -5.47 23.99
C GLU A 81 4.14 -6.27 24.43
N LYS A 82 3.07 -6.25 23.63
CA LYS A 82 1.86 -7.05 23.90
C LYS A 82 2.15 -8.55 23.98
N ILE A 83 2.99 -9.06 23.08
CA ILE A 83 3.40 -10.47 23.10
C ILE A 83 4.14 -10.79 24.39
N LEU A 84 5.12 -9.96 24.79
CA LEU A 84 5.92 -10.16 26.01
C LEU A 84 5.08 -10.10 27.28
N ASP A 85 4.15 -9.13 27.38
CA ASP A 85 3.25 -9.00 28.52
C ASP A 85 2.38 -10.25 28.70
N GLN A 86 1.88 -10.81 27.60
CA GLN A 86 1.10 -12.06 27.64
C GLN A 86 1.91 -13.24 28.22
N TYR A 87 3.23 -13.27 28.03
CA TYR A 87 4.10 -14.30 28.63
C TYR A 87 4.45 -14.01 30.10
N ASN A 88 4.64 -12.73 30.46
CA ASN A 88 4.94 -12.35 31.84
C ASN A 88 3.74 -12.50 32.79
N ILE A 89 2.51 -12.33 32.29
CA ILE A 89 1.28 -12.56 33.07
C ILE A 89 1.07 -14.05 33.39
N LYS A 90 1.73 -14.96 32.66
CA LYS A 90 1.64 -16.41 32.88
C LYS A 90 2.68 -16.96 33.87
N ARG A 91 3.48 -16.11 34.50
CA ARG A 91 4.42 -16.48 35.57
C ARG A 91 3.93 -16.04 36.95
#